data_AF-A0A918X1D4-F1
#
_entry.id   AF-A0A918X1D4-F1
#
_cell.length_a   1.000
_cell.length_b   1.000
_cell.length_c   1.000
_cell.angle_alpha   90.00
_cell.angle_beta   90.00
_cell.angle_gamma   90.00
#
_symmetry.space_group_name_H-M   'P 1'
#
loop_
_entity.id
_entity.type
_entity.pdbx_description
1 polymer ?
#
loop_
_entity_poly.entity_id
_entity_poly.type
_entity_poly.pdbx_seq_one_letter_code
_entity_poly.pdbx_strand_id
1 'polypeptide(L)'
;MTAVSARPYCVPVIFKKKPEAPDLGTVISELEQAVEARDGGRTETAFAAVLTVVQSATDAECAAAGPRLAALLPLFPPVGPRPMLAMAAGFCVERGADPLACAEPVLDAVREDLLAAREFARLWGAGELPEPDEKIIDAGLAARLGLDGDEYEATRLALAWCALEQWQPPALAVLCRSAEVRRRHAAALLSVCRELAALEQHDLKCLAYALAVLDDEPLVVLHRPTGRGFEVRIGGIGDNFQLHTLLAHTLVGGGHLPGTAPCAESVRLATDPAPAQGMSGVVALGAFELLAPDGERIWNEGLPDDIPVVDGRRLLVLDEPVYPRSWNADRFFPHLAGSAELIRVLPDDETRTWFARTA
;
A
#
# COMPACT_ATOMS: atom_id res chain seq x y z
N MET A 1 44.43 -75.81 23.33
CA MET A 1 43.90 -74.63 24.04
C MET A 1 44.06 -73.44 23.12
N THR A 2 43.02 -73.16 22.34
CA THR A 2 43.02 -72.19 21.25
C THR A 2 42.35 -70.91 21.77
N ALA A 3 43.10 -69.82 21.87
CA ALA A 3 42.59 -68.54 22.34
C ALA A 3 41.85 -67.81 21.20
N VAL A 4 40.57 -67.54 21.43
CA VAL A 4 39.70 -66.77 20.54
C VAL A 4 39.96 -65.28 20.76
N SER A 5 40.43 -64.58 19.74
CA SER A 5 40.56 -63.12 19.72
C SER A 5 39.30 -62.51 19.12
N ALA A 6 38.48 -61.87 19.96
CA ALA A 6 37.33 -61.09 19.52
C ALA A 6 37.79 -59.70 19.08
N ARG A 7 37.61 -59.36 17.80
CA ARG A 7 37.70 -57.98 17.32
C ARG A 7 36.36 -57.27 17.56
N PRO A 8 36.34 -56.03 18.08
CA PRO A 8 35.10 -55.26 18.14
C PRO A 8 34.71 -54.79 16.74
N TYR A 9 33.48 -55.08 16.35
CA TYR A 9 32.83 -54.48 15.18
C TYR A 9 32.59 -53.00 15.46
N CYS A 10 33.29 -52.12 14.75
CA CYS A 10 32.97 -50.71 14.68
C CYS A 10 31.95 -50.53 13.55
N VAL A 11 30.68 -50.32 13.88
CA VAL A 11 29.64 -50.00 12.90
C VAL A 11 29.79 -48.52 12.56
N PRO A 12 29.99 -48.13 11.29
CA PRO A 12 30.02 -46.72 10.92
C PRO A 12 28.61 -46.15 11.13
N VAL A 13 28.49 -45.19 12.04
CA VAL A 13 27.28 -44.39 12.19
C VAL A 13 27.17 -43.50 10.95
N ILE A 14 26.38 -43.93 9.97
CA ILE A 14 26.01 -43.12 8.81
C ILE A 14 25.05 -42.04 9.34
N PHE A 15 25.58 -40.86 9.63
CA PHE A 15 24.75 -39.67 9.78
C PHE A 15 24.09 -39.40 8.43
N LYS A 16 22.83 -39.83 8.27
CA LYS A 16 21.99 -39.34 7.17
C LYS A 16 21.83 -37.83 7.38
N LYS A 17 22.60 -37.04 6.63
CA LYS A 17 22.38 -35.59 6.52
C LYS A 17 20.92 -35.40 6.10
N LYS A 18 20.12 -34.79 6.96
CA LYS A 18 18.73 -34.44 6.63
C LYS A 18 18.80 -33.60 5.34
N PRO A 19 18.01 -33.89 4.30
CA PRO A 19 18.03 -33.06 3.10
C PRO A 19 17.79 -31.61 3.53
N GLU A 20 18.71 -30.72 3.14
CA GLU A 20 18.54 -29.29 3.36
C GLU A 20 17.24 -28.89 2.66
N ALA A 21 16.40 -28.10 3.36
CA ALA A 21 15.19 -27.57 2.75
C ALA A 21 15.58 -26.80 1.48
N PRO A 22 14.82 -26.92 0.39
CA PRO A 22 15.15 -26.21 -0.84
C PRO A 22 15.13 -24.70 -0.59
N ASP A 23 16.14 -23.99 -1.09
CA ASP A 23 16.17 -22.53 -1.05
C ASP A 23 15.06 -21.92 -1.92
N LEU A 24 14.74 -20.64 -1.67
CA LEU A 24 13.63 -19.96 -2.34
C LEU A 24 13.86 -19.88 -3.87
N GLY A 25 15.11 -19.69 -4.30
CA GLY A 25 15.45 -19.61 -5.72
C GLY A 25 15.16 -20.90 -6.48
N THR A 26 15.39 -22.05 -5.85
CA THR A 26 15.16 -23.38 -6.41
C THR A 26 13.67 -23.64 -6.60
N VAL A 27 12.84 -23.37 -5.59
CA VAL A 27 11.38 -23.60 -5.69
C VAL A 27 10.73 -22.66 -6.71
N ILE A 28 11.20 -21.41 -6.84
CA ILE A 28 10.71 -20.49 -7.87
C ILE A 28 11.09 -20.98 -9.27
N SER A 29 12.30 -21.51 -9.45
CA SER A 29 12.74 -22.06 -10.74
C SER A 29 11.90 -23.26 -11.16
N GLU A 30 11.50 -24.12 -10.22
CA GLU A 30 10.57 -25.20 -10.49
C GLU A 30 9.18 -24.67 -10.88
N LEU A 31 8.69 -23.62 -10.21
CA LEU A 31 7.41 -22.99 -10.55
C LEU A 31 7.43 -22.40 -11.96
N GLU A 32 8.48 -21.65 -12.31
CA GLU A 32 8.67 -21.08 -13.65
C GLU A 32 8.67 -22.17 -14.73
N GLN A 33 9.42 -23.26 -14.51
CA GLN A 33 9.48 -24.39 -15.45
C GLN A 33 8.14 -25.13 -15.57
N ALA A 34 7.40 -25.28 -14.46
CA ALA A 34 6.10 -25.92 -14.46
C ALA A 34 5.06 -25.10 -15.24
N VAL A 35 5.08 -23.77 -15.06
CA VAL A 35 4.24 -22.81 -15.79
C VAL A 35 4.58 -22.83 -17.29
N GLU A 36 5.87 -22.78 -17.64
CA GLU A 36 6.33 -22.84 -19.04
C GLU A 36 5.89 -24.14 -19.72
N ALA A 37 6.00 -25.27 -19.00
CA ALA A 37 5.58 -26.58 -19.49
C ALA A 37 4.05 -26.76 -19.52
N ARG A 38 3.27 -25.82 -18.98
CA ARG A 38 1.80 -25.90 -18.80
C ARG A 38 1.38 -27.16 -18.03
N ASP A 39 2.18 -27.56 -17.05
CA ASP A 39 1.90 -28.72 -16.21
C ASP A 39 1.19 -28.26 -14.93
N GLY A 40 -0.14 -28.41 -14.90
CA GLY A 40 -0.97 -27.95 -13.78
C GLY A 40 -0.62 -28.59 -12.44
N GLY A 41 -0.34 -29.90 -12.42
CA GLY A 41 -0.02 -30.63 -11.18
C GLY A 41 1.35 -30.23 -10.61
N ARG A 42 2.35 -30.05 -11.49
CA ARG A 42 3.64 -29.50 -11.09
C ARG A 42 3.53 -28.06 -10.63
N THR A 43 2.71 -27.25 -11.32
CA THR A 43 2.49 -25.83 -10.97
C THR A 43 1.89 -25.72 -9.58
N GLU A 44 0.85 -26.49 -9.27
CA GLU A 44 0.21 -26.50 -7.95
C GLU A 44 1.19 -26.90 -6.83
N THR A 45 1.97 -27.96 -7.07
CA THR A 45 2.98 -28.44 -6.10
C THR A 45 4.08 -27.39 -5.86
N ALA A 46 4.62 -26.80 -6.93
CA ALA A 46 5.67 -25.79 -6.85
C ALA A 46 5.16 -24.48 -6.22
N PHE A 47 3.92 -24.09 -6.54
CA PHE A 47 3.27 -22.94 -5.96
C PHE A 47 3.12 -23.06 -4.44
N ALA A 48 2.61 -24.20 -3.96
CA ALA A 48 2.52 -24.48 -2.52
C ALA A 48 3.89 -24.46 -1.82
N ALA A 49 4.93 -24.98 -2.50
CA ALA A 49 6.30 -24.94 -1.99
C ALA A 49 6.83 -23.51 -1.88
N VAL A 50 6.60 -22.65 -2.87
CA VAL A 50 6.97 -21.21 -2.83
C VAL A 50 6.31 -20.52 -1.64
N LEU A 51 4.99 -20.67 -1.46
CA LEU A 51 4.27 -20.03 -0.35
C LEU A 51 4.76 -20.48 1.03
N THR A 52 5.27 -21.71 1.13
CA THR A 52 5.85 -22.24 2.37
C THR A 52 7.26 -21.70 2.62
N VAL A 53 8.13 -21.78 1.61
CA VAL A 53 9.56 -21.45 1.75
C VAL A 53 9.78 -19.94 1.92
N VAL A 54 8.99 -19.11 1.23
CA VAL A 54 9.15 -17.64 1.25
C VAL A 54 9.11 -17.06 2.67
N GLN A 55 8.30 -17.62 3.57
CA GLN A 55 8.16 -17.15 4.96
C GLN A 55 9.46 -17.26 5.77
N SER A 56 10.35 -18.19 5.40
CA SER A 56 11.65 -18.43 6.05
C SER A 56 12.84 -17.89 5.26
N ALA A 57 12.60 -17.25 4.11
CA ALA A 57 13.66 -16.78 3.24
C ALA A 57 14.39 -15.58 3.83
N THR A 58 15.70 -15.53 3.57
CA THR A 58 16.55 -14.39 3.90
C THR A 58 16.16 -13.16 3.06
N ASP A 59 16.56 -11.97 3.51
CA ASP A 59 16.32 -10.72 2.77
C ASP A 59 16.98 -10.76 1.38
N ALA A 60 18.17 -11.38 1.26
CA ALA A 60 18.85 -11.54 -0.02
C ALA A 60 18.09 -12.48 -0.99
N GLU A 61 17.53 -13.57 -0.48
CA GLU A 61 16.66 -14.45 -1.28
C GLU A 61 15.38 -13.72 -1.71
N CYS A 62 14.74 -12.99 -0.79
CA CYS A 62 13.56 -12.18 -1.09
C CYS A 62 13.85 -11.13 -2.16
N ALA A 63 14.99 -10.44 -2.05
CA ALA A 63 15.39 -9.41 -2.99
C ALA A 63 15.51 -9.95 -4.43
N ALA A 64 16.04 -11.16 -4.59
CA ALA A 64 16.12 -11.83 -5.89
C ALA A 64 14.78 -12.46 -6.35
N ALA A 65 13.94 -12.90 -5.40
CA ALA A 65 12.69 -13.59 -5.68
C ALA A 65 11.55 -12.67 -6.12
N GLY A 66 11.43 -11.48 -5.53
CA GLY A 66 10.29 -10.58 -5.74
C GLY A 66 9.94 -10.33 -7.21
N PRO A 67 10.88 -9.85 -8.05
CA PRO A 67 10.60 -9.58 -9.46
C PRO A 67 10.23 -10.84 -10.26
N ARG A 68 10.81 -11.99 -9.90
CA ARG A 68 10.50 -13.29 -10.55
C ARG A 68 9.07 -13.73 -10.23
N LEU A 69 8.67 -13.62 -8.96
CA LEU A 69 7.31 -13.93 -8.52
C LEU A 69 6.28 -13.00 -9.16
N ALA A 70 6.56 -11.70 -9.22
CA ALA A 70 5.68 -10.74 -9.88
C ALA A 70 5.53 -11.05 -11.38
N ALA A 71 6.62 -11.37 -12.09
CA ALA A 71 6.60 -11.68 -13.52
C ALA A 71 5.76 -12.93 -13.88
N LEU A 72 5.47 -13.81 -12.92
CA LEU A 72 4.60 -14.97 -13.11
C LEU A 72 3.10 -14.63 -13.10
N LEU A 73 2.68 -13.51 -12.50
CA LEU A 73 1.28 -13.10 -12.40
C LEU A 73 0.50 -13.13 -13.73
N PRO A 74 1.00 -12.54 -14.85
CA PRO A 74 0.29 -12.57 -16.12
C PRO A 74 0.21 -13.96 -16.76
N LEU A 75 0.97 -14.94 -16.26
CA LEU A 75 0.96 -16.32 -16.77
C LEU A 75 -0.08 -17.20 -16.04
N PHE A 76 -0.62 -16.74 -14.92
CA PHE A 76 -1.67 -17.44 -14.20
C PHE A 76 -3.05 -17.06 -14.76
N PRO A 77 -3.99 -18.02 -14.82
CA PRO A 77 -5.34 -17.72 -15.29
C PRO A 77 -6.05 -16.75 -14.33
N PRO A 78 -6.98 -15.90 -14.82
CA PRO A 78 -7.73 -14.97 -13.98
C PRO A 78 -8.49 -15.60 -12.81
N VAL A 79 -8.96 -16.83 -13.00
CA VAL A 79 -9.66 -17.65 -11.98
C VAL A 79 -8.69 -18.39 -11.03
N GLY A 80 -7.38 -18.20 -11.19
CA GLY A 80 -6.34 -18.83 -10.39
C GLY A 80 -5.93 -18.00 -9.17
N PRO A 81 -4.98 -18.50 -8.34
CA PRO A 81 -4.58 -17.86 -7.08
C PRO A 81 -3.62 -16.67 -7.28
N ARG A 82 -3.93 -15.76 -8.21
CA ARG A 82 -3.10 -14.57 -8.51
C ARG A 82 -2.86 -13.68 -7.28
N PRO A 83 -3.85 -13.38 -6.40
CA PRO A 83 -3.61 -12.57 -5.21
C PRO A 83 -2.59 -13.20 -4.26
N MET A 84 -2.60 -14.53 -4.12
CA MET A 84 -1.65 -15.25 -3.26
C MET A 84 -0.22 -15.21 -3.82
N LEU A 85 -0.05 -15.32 -5.14
CA LEU A 85 1.24 -15.13 -5.79
C LEU A 85 1.75 -13.69 -5.61
N ALA A 86 0.85 -12.72 -5.80
CA ALA A 86 1.17 -11.31 -5.58
C ALA A 86 1.55 -11.05 -4.11
N MET A 87 0.89 -11.68 -3.15
CA MET A 87 1.26 -11.60 -1.72
C MET A 87 2.70 -12.08 -1.49
N ALA A 88 3.14 -13.16 -2.13
CA ALA A 88 4.53 -13.63 -2.01
C ALA A 88 5.52 -12.61 -2.61
N ALA A 89 5.19 -11.98 -3.75
CA ALA A 89 6.00 -10.92 -4.34
C ALA A 89 6.02 -9.67 -3.43
N GLY A 90 4.87 -9.26 -2.90
CA GLY A 90 4.72 -8.16 -1.95
C GLY A 90 5.55 -8.38 -0.69
N PHE A 91 5.48 -9.57 -0.09
CA PHE A 91 6.32 -9.97 1.04
C PHE A 91 7.82 -9.84 0.72
N CYS A 92 8.24 -10.23 -0.48
CA CYS A 92 9.62 -10.06 -0.92
C CYS A 92 10.01 -8.58 -1.03
N VAL A 93 9.12 -7.73 -1.56
CA VAL A 93 9.29 -6.27 -1.58
C VAL A 93 9.43 -5.70 -0.18
N GLU A 94 8.70 -6.25 0.79
CA GLU A 94 8.84 -5.83 2.18
C GLU A 94 10.20 -6.16 2.80
N ARG A 95 10.86 -7.18 2.25
CA ARG A 95 12.17 -7.68 2.66
C ARG A 95 13.30 -7.29 1.72
N GLY A 96 13.10 -6.24 0.91
CA GLY A 96 14.16 -5.60 0.14
C GLY A 96 14.19 -5.92 -1.35
N ALA A 97 13.17 -6.58 -1.91
CA ALA A 97 13.02 -6.65 -3.36
C ALA A 97 12.68 -5.28 -3.95
N ASP A 98 13.13 -5.04 -5.18
CA ASP A 98 12.90 -3.77 -5.88
C ASP A 98 11.40 -3.57 -6.15
N PRO A 99 10.75 -2.55 -5.53
CA PRO A 99 9.33 -2.30 -5.75
C PRO A 99 9.04 -1.91 -7.19
N LEU A 100 9.96 -1.26 -7.91
CA LEU A 100 9.73 -0.87 -9.31
C LEU A 100 9.67 -2.08 -10.23
N ALA A 101 10.57 -3.05 -10.04
CA ALA A 101 10.59 -4.28 -10.82
C ALA A 101 9.38 -5.20 -10.55
N CYS A 102 8.70 -5.03 -9.40
CA CYS A 102 7.52 -5.80 -9.04
C CYS A 102 6.19 -5.10 -9.39
N ALA A 103 6.21 -3.77 -9.54
CA ALA A 103 5.00 -2.95 -9.54
C ALA A 103 4.07 -3.21 -10.71
N GLU A 104 4.57 -3.24 -11.95
CA GLU A 104 3.72 -3.34 -13.13
C GLU A 104 2.88 -4.64 -13.15
N PRO A 105 3.46 -5.86 -12.99
CA PRO A 105 2.65 -7.07 -12.94
C PRO A 105 1.66 -7.12 -11.78
N VAL A 106 2.04 -6.60 -10.60
CA VAL A 106 1.16 -6.56 -9.43
C VAL A 106 0.00 -5.59 -9.67
N LEU A 107 0.28 -4.36 -10.05
CA LEU A 107 -0.72 -3.30 -10.17
C LEU A 107 -1.59 -3.45 -11.41
N ASP A 108 -1.11 -4.10 -12.48
CA ASP A 108 -1.96 -4.47 -13.61
C ASP A 108 -2.97 -5.55 -13.22
N ALA A 109 -2.56 -6.57 -12.44
CA ALA A 109 -3.50 -7.57 -11.93
C ALA A 109 -4.53 -6.96 -10.96
N VAL A 110 -4.11 -6.01 -10.10
CA VAL A 110 -5.02 -5.21 -9.27
C VAL A 110 -6.02 -4.45 -10.15
N ARG A 111 -5.55 -3.80 -11.22
CA ARG A 111 -6.41 -3.07 -12.15
C ARG A 111 -7.45 -3.97 -12.81
N GLU A 112 -7.02 -5.13 -13.29
CA GLU A 112 -7.90 -6.10 -13.93
C GLU A 112 -9.02 -6.54 -12.99
N ASP A 113 -8.69 -6.88 -11.75
CA ASP A 113 -9.67 -7.34 -10.77
C ASP A 113 -10.58 -6.22 -10.26
N LEU A 114 -10.07 -4.99 -10.09
CA LEU A 114 -10.93 -3.83 -9.82
C LEU A 114 -11.93 -3.58 -10.96
N LEU A 115 -11.49 -3.67 -12.21
CA LEU A 115 -12.38 -3.50 -13.37
C LEU A 115 -13.40 -4.64 -13.47
N ALA A 116 -12.98 -5.87 -13.21
CA ALA A 116 -13.85 -7.05 -13.20
C ALA A 116 -14.88 -7.00 -12.07
N ALA A 117 -14.47 -6.62 -10.86
CA ALA A 117 -15.40 -6.46 -9.73
C ALA A 117 -16.39 -5.30 -9.96
N ARG A 118 -15.95 -4.21 -10.59
CA ARG A 118 -16.88 -3.14 -11.01
C ARG A 118 -17.89 -3.64 -12.02
N GLU A 119 -17.45 -4.45 -12.98
CA GLU A 119 -18.34 -5.05 -13.96
C GLU A 119 -19.32 -6.05 -13.34
N PHE A 120 -18.86 -6.86 -12.37
CA PHE A 120 -19.72 -7.71 -11.55
C PHE A 120 -20.84 -6.89 -10.88
N ALA A 121 -20.48 -5.81 -10.17
CA ALA A 121 -21.45 -4.95 -9.50
C ALA A 121 -22.43 -4.31 -10.50
N ARG A 122 -21.95 -3.90 -11.67
CA ARG A 122 -22.79 -3.35 -12.75
C ARG A 122 -23.80 -4.37 -13.28
N LEU A 123 -23.37 -5.61 -13.51
CA LEU A 123 -24.22 -6.69 -14.03
C LEU A 123 -25.21 -7.21 -12.99
N TRP A 124 -24.85 -7.16 -11.70
CA TRP A 124 -25.78 -7.46 -10.61
C TRP A 124 -27.00 -6.52 -10.60
N GLY A 125 -26.81 -5.28 -11.03
CA GLY A 125 -27.89 -4.31 -11.24
C GLY A 125 -28.34 -3.61 -9.95
N ALA A 126 -29.58 -3.13 -9.94
CA ALA A 126 -30.12 -2.26 -8.87
C ALA A 126 -30.51 -2.99 -7.56
N GLY A 127 -30.14 -4.26 -7.41
CA GLY A 127 -30.36 -5.02 -6.19
C GLY A 127 -29.30 -4.74 -5.11
N GLU A 128 -29.54 -5.24 -3.89
CA GLU A 128 -28.50 -5.31 -2.87
C GLU A 128 -27.35 -6.18 -3.40
N LEU A 129 -26.15 -5.60 -3.43
CA LEU A 129 -24.94 -6.32 -3.84
C LEU A 129 -24.65 -7.43 -2.82
N PRO A 130 -24.16 -8.59 -3.28
CA PRO A 130 -23.89 -9.69 -2.39
C PRO A 130 -22.59 -9.42 -1.62
N GLU A 131 -22.51 -9.94 -0.39
CA GLU A 131 -21.25 -10.01 0.32
C GLU A 131 -20.18 -10.72 -0.53
N PRO A 132 -18.92 -10.28 -0.48
CA PRO A 132 -17.83 -10.86 -1.27
C PRO A 132 -17.36 -12.21 -0.70
N ASP A 133 -18.19 -13.23 -0.89
CA ASP A 133 -17.96 -14.61 -0.44
C ASP A 133 -18.08 -15.56 -1.65
N GLU A 134 -17.16 -16.51 -1.80
CA GLU A 134 -17.19 -17.52 -2.88
C GLU A 134 -18.48 -18.35 -2.92
N LYS A 135 -19.28 -18.38 -1.84
CA LYS A 135 -20.63 -18.98 -1.83
C LYS A 135 -21.58 -18.35 -2.85
N ILE A 136 -21.30 -17.15 -3.36
CA ILE A 136 -22.11 -16.54 -4.44
C ILE A 136 -21.93 -17.27 -5.77
N ILE A 137 -20.86 -18.07 -5.92
CA ILE A 137 -20.53 -18.82 -7.11
C ILE A 137 -21.31 -20.14 -7.10
N ASP A 138 -22.50 -20.10 -7.69
CA ASP A 138 -23.40 -21.24 -7.84
C ASP A 138 -23.83 -21.45 -9.30
N ALA A 139 -24.60 -22.51 -9.55
CA ALA A 139 -25.08 -22.85 -10.89
C ALA A 139 -26.00 -21.78 -11.51
N GLY A 140 -26.55 -20.85 -10.72
CA GLY A 140 -27.41 -19.77 -11.17
C GLY A 140 -26.69 -18.43 -11.36
N LEU A 141 -25.37 -18.37 -11.09
CA LEU A 141 -24.60 -17.12 -11.18
C LEU A 141 -24.63 -16.51 -12.59
N ALA A 142 -24.40 -17.32 -13.62
CA ALA A 142 -24.38 -16.85 -15.00
C ALA A 142 -25.72 -16.21 -15.42
N ALA A 143 -26.84 -16.87 -15.08
CA ALA A 143 -28.17 -16.34 -15.34
C ALA A 143 -28.44 -15.03 -14.57
N ARG A 144 -27.98 -14.93 -13.31
CA ARG A 144 -28.12 -13.69 -12.50
C ARG A 144 -27.36 -12.51 -13.11
N LEU A 145 -26.20 -12.75 -13.71
CA LEU A 145 -25.39 -11.73 -14.37
C LEU A 145 -25.78 -11.48 -15.84
N GLY A 146 -26.77 -12.22 -16.37
CA GLY A 146 -27.15 -12.13 -17.78
C GLY A 146 -26.09 -12.67 -18.76
N LEU A 147 -25.27 -13.62 -18.29
CA LEU A 147 -24.16 -14.26 -19.01
C LEU A 147 -24.48 -15.73 -19.33
N ASP A 148 -25.74 -16.03 -19.68
CA ASP A 148 -26.17 -17.40 -20.00
C ASP A 148 -25.29 -18.03 -21.10
N GLY A 149 -24.66 -19.16 -20.79
CA GLY A 149 -23.71 -19.85 -21.68
C GLY A 149 -22.26 -19.35 -21.63
N ASP A 150 -21.94 -18.44 -20.71
CA ASP A 150 -20.56 -18.02 -20.39
C ASP A 150 -20.29 -18.14 -18.88
N GLU A 151 -20.32 -19.38 -18.38
CA GLU A 151 -20.08 -19.69 -16.97
C GLU A 151 -18.66 -19.30 -16.52
N TYR A 152 -17.71 -19.33 -17.45
CA TYR A 152 -16.32 -18.93 -17.19
C TYR A 152 -16.23 -17.45 -16.86
N GLU A 153 -16.83 -16.58 -17.68
CA GLU A 153 -16.81 -15.14 -17.43
C GLU A 153 -17.58 -14.79 -16.16
N ALA A 154 -18.75 -15.40 -15.94
CA ALA A 154 -19.51 -15.21 -14.70
C ALA A 154 -18.67 -15.56 -13.47
N THR A 155 -17.96 -16.70 -13.50
CA THR A 155 -17.07 -17.14 -12.43
C THR A 155 -15.90 -16.18 -12.25
N ARG A 156 -15.28 -15.70 -13.34
CA ARG A 156 -14.16 -14.77 -13.29
C ARG A 156 -14.54 -13.44 -12.63
N LEU A 157 -15.68 -12.87 -12.99
CA LEU A 157 -16.19 -11.63 -12.42
C LEU A 157 -16.50 -11.79 -10.92
N ALA A 158 -17.15 -12.90 -10.54
CA ALA A 158 -17.46 -13.19 -9.14
C ALA A 158 -16.19 -13.44 -8.30
N LEU A 159 -15.19 -14.15 -8.83
CA LEU A 159 -13.92 -14.33 -8.12
C LEU A 159 -13.17 -13.00 -7.93
N ALA A 160 -13.19 -12.13 -8.94
CA ALA A 160 -12.60 -10.79 -8.80
C ALA A 160 -13.31 -9.97 -7.72
N TRP A 161 -14.65 -10.02 -7.66
CA TRP A 161 -15.44 -9.45 -6.56
C TRP A 161 -14.98 -10.01 -5.21
N CYS A 162 -14.93 -11.33 -5.03
CA CYS A 162 -14.54 -11.95 -3.76
C CYS A 162 -13.08 -11.68 -3.35
N ALA A 163 -12.17 -11.49 -4.31
CA ALA A 163 -10.73 -11.39 -4.05
C ALA A 163 -10.21 -9.96 -3.83
N LEU A 164 -11.03 -8.92 -4.01
CA LEU A 164 -10.56 -7.52 -4.03
C LEU A 164 -9.71 -7.12 -2.83
N GLU A 165 -10.10 -7.51 -1.61
CA GLU A 165 -9.36 -7.12 -0.41
C GLU A 165 -7.98 -7.80 -0.31
N GLN A 166 -7.81 -8.97 -0.91
CA GLN A 166 -6.56 -9.72 -0.92
C GLN A 166 -5.48 -9.03 -1.76
N TRP A 167 -5.87 -8.14 -2.65
CA TRP A 167 -4.96 -7.34 -3.47
C TRP A 167 -4.33 -6.16 -2.71
N GLN A 168 -4.90 -5.74 -1.58
CA GLN A 168 -4.38 -4.57 -0.86
C GLN A 168 -2.95 -4.78 -0.33
N PRO A 169 -2.62 -5.86 0.42
CA PRO A 169 -1.26 -6.01 0.94
C PRO A 169 -0.17 -5.98 -0.13
N PRO A 170 -0.24 -6.72 -1.27
CA PRO A 170 0.81 -6.67 -2.28
C PRO A 170 0.84 -5.33 -3.03
N ALA A 171 -0.30 -4.66 -3.24
CA ALA A 171 -0.33 -3.32 -3.81
C ALA A 171 0.34 -2.29 -2.89
N LEU A 172 0.04 -2.32 -1.58
CA LEU A 172 0.65 -1.45 -0.58
C LEU A 172 2.16 -1.67 -0.49
N ALA A 173 2.63 -2.92 -0.61
CA ALA A 173 4.04 -3.23 -0.53
C ALA A 173 4.86 -2.47 -1.58
N VAL A 174 4.37 -2.36 -2.82
CA VAL A 174 5.02 -1.61 -3.91
C VAL A 174 4.71 -0.11 -3.86
N LEU A 175 3.45 0.27 -3.58
CA LEU A 175 3.02 1.67 -3.55
C LEU A 175 3.70 2.46 -2.43
N CYS A 176 3.82 1.90 -1.22
CA CYS A 176 4.37 2.62 -0.08
C CYS A 176 5.89 2.79 -0.15
N ARG A 177 6.61 1.99 -0.94
CA ARG A 177 8.07 2.02 -1.05
C ARG A 177 8.62 2.84 -2.21
N SER A 178 7.78 3.28 -3.14
CA SER A 178 8.25 4.02 -4.31
C SER A 178 7.27 5.10 -4.78
N ALA A 179 7.69 6.35 -4.66
CA ALA A 179 7.00 7.50 -5.26
C ALA A 179 6.93 7.37 -6.80
N GLU A 180 7.94 6.75 -7.42
CA GLU A 180 7.93 6.52 -8.87
C GLU A 180 6.84 5.52 -9.28
N VAL A 181 6.60 4.48 -8.47
CA VAL A 181 5.48 3.55 -8.70
C VAL A 181 4.14 4.29 -8.60
N ARG A 182 3.95 5.10 -7.54
CA ARG A 182 2.71 5.88 -7.41
C ARG A 182 2.49 6.82 -8.59
N ARG A 183 3.51 7.58 -9.00
CA ARG A 183 3.43 8.48 -10.18
C ARG A 183 2.99 7.77 -11.46
N ARG A 184 3.45 6.53 -11.69
CA ARG A 184 3.13 5.77 -12.91
C ARG A 184 1.74 5.15 -12.90
N HIS A 185 1.28 4.66 -11.75
CA HIS A 185 0.13 3.76 -11.69
C HIS A 185 -1.11 4.34 -10.98
N ALA A 186 -0.94 5.32 -10.08
CA ALA A 186 -2.01 5.78 -9.20
C ALA A 186 -3.24 6.30 -9.96
N ALA A 187 -3.03 7.17 -10.95
CA ALA A 187 -4.11 7.79 -11.71
C ALA A 187 -5.01 6.77 -12.44
N ALA A 188 -4.43 5.65 -12.90
CA ALA A 188 -5.18 4.60 -13.60
C ALA A 188 -6.04 3.73 -12.67
N LEU A 189 -5.73 3.71 -11.37
CA LEU A 189 -6.35 2.83 -10.37
C LEU A 189 -7.29 3.58 -9.43
N LEU A 190 -7.00 4.86 -9.12
CA LEU A 190 -7.65 5.57 -8.03
C LEU A 190 -9.16 5.76 -8.25
N SER A 191 -9.62 6.08 -9.48
CA SER A 191 -11.06 6.29 -9.72
C SER A 191 -11.84 4.99 -9.54
N VAL A 192 -11.40 3.89 -10.14
CA VAL A 192 -12.08 2.59 -10.01
C VAL A 192 -12.04 2.08 -8.56
N CYS A 193 -10.94 2.31 -7.84
CA CYS A 193 -10.84 1.96 -6.43
C CYS A 193 -11.84 2.76 -5.58
N ARG A 194 -11.98 4.08 -5.82
CA ARG A 194 -12.96 4.93 -5.11
C ARG A 194 -14.40 4.57 -5.45
N GLU A 195 -14.69 4.27 -6.70
CA GLU A 195 -16.01 3.80 -7.16
C GLU A 195 -16.43 2.53 -6.41
N LEU A 196 -15.52 1.56 -6.28
CA LEU A 196 -15.79 0.31 -5.56
C LEU A 196 -15.88 0.51 -4.04
N ALA A 197 -15.01 1.35 -3.46
CA ALA A 197 -15.06 1.66 -2.03
C ALA A 197 -16.42 2.31 -1.64
N ALA A 198 -16.99 3.13 -2.52
CA ALA A 198 -18.28 3.78 -2.32
C ALA A 198 -19.47 2.80 -2.35
N LEU A 199 -19.29 1.55 -2.79
CA LEU A 199 -20.31 0.51 -2.69
C LEU A 199 -20.44 -0.05 -1.27
N GLU A 200 -19.48 0.24 -0.39
CA GLU A 200 -19.44 -0.19 1.00
C GLU A 200 -19.48 -1.72 1.20
N GLN A 201 -19.13 -2.48 0.16
CA GLN A 201 -19.05 -3.96 0.19
C GLN A 201 -17.64 -4.48 0.48
N HIS A 202 -16.63 -3.61 0.38
CA HIS A 202 -15.23 -3.94 0.56
C HIS A 202 -14.53 -2.87 1.40
N ASP A 203 -13.65 -3.27 2.31
CA ASP A 203 -12.73 -2.34 2.94
C ASP A 203 -11.54 -2.06 2.00
N LEU A 204 -11.68 -1.07 1.11
CA LEU A 204 -10.60 -0.63 0.21
C LEU A 204 -9.88 0.63 0.70
N LYS A 205 -10.05 1.00 1.97
CA LYS A 205 -9.56 2.27 2.50
C LYS A 205 -8.05 2.41 2.30
N CYS A 206 -7.28 1.40 2.67
CA CYS A 206 -5.82 1.44 2.60
C CYS A 206 -5.33 1.58 1.16
N LEU A 207 -5.92 0.83 0.22
CA LEU A 207 -5.55 0.94 -1.19
C LEU A 207 -5.89 2.33 -1.76
N ALA A 208 -7.09 2.83 -1.51
CA ALA A 208 -7.51 4.16 -1.96
C ALA A 208 -6.59 5.26 -1.38
N TYR A 209 -6.21 5.15 -0.11
CA TYR A 209 -5.33 6.11 0.56
C TYR A 209 -3.92 6.07 -0.05
N ALA A 210 -3.33 4.89 -0.24
CA ALA A 210 -2.00 4.76 -0.82
C ALA A 210 -1.91 5.25 -2.27
N LEU A 211 -2.98 5.05 -3.05
CA LEU A 211 -3.11 5.57 -4.42
C LEU A 211 -3.29 7.10 -4.46
N ALA A 212 -3.88 7.69 -3.43
CA ALA A 212 -4.10 9.13 -3.33
C ALA A 212 -2.93 9.90 -2.69
N VAL A 213 -1.88 9.21 -2.25
CA VAL A 213 -0.67 9.86 -1.70
C VAL A 213 -0.07 10.80 -2.76
N LEU A 214 0.11 12.05 -2.35
CA LEU A 214 0.72 13.09 -3.16
C LEU A 214 2.24 12.99 -3.07
N ASP A 215 2.91 13.23 -4.19
CA ASP A 215 4.37 13.20 -4.32
C ASP A 215 4.85 14.47 -5.01
N ASP A 216 5.80 15.16 -4.37
CA ASP A 216 6.37 16.40 -4.88
C ASP A 216 5.33 17.52 -5.11
N GLU A 217 4.26 17.52 -4.32
CA GLU A 217 3.10 18.37 -4.49
C GLU A 217 3.34 19.78 -3.92
N PRO A 218 3.16 20.84 -4.71
CA PRO A 218 3.17 22.21 -4.22
C PRO A 218 1.90 22.54 -3.42
N LEU A 219 2.11 23.00 -2.19
CA LEU A 219 1.08 23.40 -1.25
C LEU A 219 1.27 24.86 -0.85
N VAL A 220 0.25 25.69 -1.09
CA VAL A 220 0.18 27.04 -0.51
C VAL A 220 -0.45 26.93 0.87
N VAL A 221 0.29 27.40 1.88
CA VAL A 221 -0.16 27.38 3.28
C VAL A 221 -0.32 28.81 3.76
N LEU A 222 -1.51 29.18 4.22
CA LEU A 222 -1.80 30.50 4.79
C LEU A 222 -2.02 30.37 6.29
N HIS A 223 -1.30 31.13 7.10
CA HIS A 223 -1.53 31.17 8.54
C HIS A 223 -2.33 32.42 8.90
N ARG A 224 -3.62 32.22 9.17
CA ARG A 224 -4.58 33.31 9.41
C ARG A 224 -4.17 34.23 10.57
N PRO A 225 -3.72 33.74 11.75
CA PRO A 225 -3.39 34.61 12.88
C PRO A 225 -2.23 35.58 12.63
N THR A 226 -1.25 35.19 11.82
CA THR A 226 -0.08 36.05 11.52
C THR A 226 -0.18 36.76 10.18
N GLY A 227 -1.19 36.41 9.37
CA GLY A 227 -1.33 36.92 8.00
C GLY A 227 -0.20 36.51 7.06
N ARG A 228 0.56 35.44 7.36
CA ARG A 228 1.70 34.98 6.58
C ARG A 228 1.32 33.86 5.61
N GLY A 229 1.93 33.85 4.43
CA GLY A 229 1.82 32.78 3.46
C GLY A 229 3.14 32.03 3.26
N PHE A 230 3.04 30.76 2.91
CA PHE A 230 4.18 29.87 2.65
C PHE A 230 3.92 29.03 1.41
N GLU A 231 4.99 28.74 0.68
CA GLU A 231 5.00 27.68 -0.34
C GLU A 231 5.78 26.50 0.22
N VAL A 232 5.10 25.38 0.37
CA VAL A 232 5.63 24.13 0.92
C VAL A 232 5.52 23.06 -0.16
N ARG A 233 6.50 22.17 -0.23
CA ARG A 233 6.45 20.98 -1.08
C ARG A 233 6.26 19.75 -0.20
N ILE A 234 5.18 19.01 -0.42
CA ILE A 234 4.85 17.82 0.37
C ILE A 234 5.01 16.55 -0.46
N GLY A 235 5.28 15.43 0.21
CA GLY A 235 5.36 14.14 -0.46
C GLY A 235 5.30 12.98 0.52
N GLY A 236 4.69 11.86 0.12
CA GLY A 236 4.71 10.62 0.90
C GLY A 236 3.96 10.71 2.23
N ILE A 237 2.88 11.47 2.31
CA ILE A 237 2.10 11.65 3.54
C ILE A 237 0.83 10.80 3.46
N GLY A 238 0.67 9.89 4.43
CA GLY A 238 -0.41 8.90 4.44
C GLY A 238 -1.73 9.35 5.09
N ASP A 239 -1.69 10.42 5.88
CA ASP A 239 -2.86 11.02 6.52
C ASP A 239 -2.58 12.47 6.97
N ASN A 240 -3.63 13.18 7.39
CA ASN A 240 -3.50 14.55 7.87
C ASN A 240 -2.88 14.64 9.29
N PHE A 241 -2.87 13.54 10.07
CA PHE A 241 -2.11 13.47 11.33
C PHE A 241 -0.61 13.66 11.10
N GLN A 242 -0.05 12.98 10.10
CA GLN A 242 1.35 13.13 9.69
C GLN A 242 1.60 14.50 9.08
N LEU A 243 0.68 15.02 8.24
CA LEU A 243 0.77 16.37 7.68
C LEU A 243 0.89 17.44 8.76
N HIS A 244 0.06 17.37 9.80
CA HIS A 244 0.10 18.28 10.94
C HIS A 244 1.49 18.33 11.59
N THR A 245 2.06 17.16 11.90
CA THR A 245 3.38 17.05 12.52
C THR A 245 4.45 17.69 11.64
N LEU A 246 4.43 17.41 10.33
CA LEU A 246 5.43 17.89 9.38
C LEU A 246 5.32 19.40 9.14
N LEU A 247 4.11 19.95 9.02
CA LEU A 247 3.90 21.40 8.92
C LEU A 247 4.31 22.11 10.21
N ALA A 248 3.99 21.57 11.39
CA ALA A 248 4.43 22.13 12.66
C ALA A 248 5.96 22.12 12.79
N HIS A 249 6.61 21.03 12.38
CA HIS A 249 8.08 20.95 12.35
C HIS A 249 8.67 22.03 11.44
N THR A 250 8.15 22.14 10.23
CA THR A 250 8.66 23.05 9.20
C THR A 250 8.43 24.51 9.57
N LEU A 251 7.22 24.87 10.01
CA LEU A 251 6.82 26.26 10.19
C LEU A 251 7.07 26.76 11.63
N VAL A 252 6.74 25.97 12.65
CA VAL A 252 6.98 26.35 14.06
C VAL A 252 8.42 26.02 14.45
N GLY A 253 8.86 24.78 14.21
CA GLY A 253 10.23 24.35 14.49
C GLY A 253 11.29 25.10 13.68
N GLY A 254 10.95 25.55 12.47
CA GLY A 254 11.77 26.44 11.65
C GLY A 254 11.75 27.92 12.06
N GLY A 255 10.96 28.31 13.07
CA GLY A 255 10.89 29.69 13.57
C GLY A 255 10.10 30.65 12.67
N HIS A 256 9.30 30.15 11.74
CA HIS A 256 8.45 30.96 10.86
C HIS A 256 7.09 31.31 11.49
N LEU A 257 6.59 30.49 12.40
CA LEU A 257 5.35 30.72 13.14
C LEU A 257 5.60 30.61 14.65
N PRO A 258 4.84 31.36 15.48
CA PRO A 258 4.88 31.18 16.92
C PRO A 258 4.33 29.81 17.31
N GLY A 259 4.81 29.25 18.42
CA GLY A 259 4.29 28.00 18.98
C GLY A 259 5.36 27.11 19.60
N THR A 260 4.95 25.92 20.01
CA THR A 260 5.85 24.88 20.52
C THR A 260 6.20 23.94 19.37
N ALA A 261 7.49 23.79 19.09
CA ALA A 261 7.97 22.84 18.08
C ALA A 261 7.58 21.40 18.47
N PRO A 262 7.26 20.53 17.49
CA PRO A 262 7.05 19.11 17.77
C PRO A 262 8.33 18.46 18.31
N CYS A 263 8.18 17.39 19.11
CA CYS A 263 9.34 16.68 19.63
C CYS A 263 10.11 15.97 18.51
N ALA A 264 11.44 15.85 18.67
CA ALA A 264 12.31 15.27 17.64
C ALA A 264 11.90 13.84 17.24
N GLU A 265 11.39 13.06 18.19
CA GLU A 265 10.98 11.68 17.94
C GLU A 265 9.70 11.59 17.09
N SER A 266 8.71 12.48 17.32
CA SER A 266 7.50 12.56 16.51
C SER A 266 7.83 12.94 15.06
N VAL A 267 8.78 13.86 14.86
CA VAL A 267 9.28 14.22 13.53
C VAL A 267 10.01 13.05 12.89
N ARG A 268 10.90 12.37 13.63
CA ARG A 268 11.62 11.18 13.14
C ARG A 268 10.65 10.12 12.63
N LEU A 269 9.61 9.78 13.40
CA LEU A 269 8.60 8.80 13.00
C LEU A 269 7.87 9.19 11.71
N ALA A 270 7.63 10.48 11.50
CA ALA A 270 6.99 10.97 10.28
C ALA A 270 7.91 10.92 9.04
N THR A 271 9.22 11.13 9.20
CA THR A 271 10.17 11.34 8.08
C THR A 271 11.11 10.17 7.79
N ASP A 272 11.41 9.31 8.76
CA ASP A 272 12.45 8.28 8.64
C ASP A 272 12.03 7.19 7.65
N PRO A 273 12.85 6.84 6.64
CA PRO A 273 12.57 5.70 5.76
C PRO A 273 12.44 4.37 6.50
N ALA A 274 13.14 4.22 7.65
CA ALA A 274 12.98 3.06 8.49
C ALA A 274 11.69 3.18 9.32
N PRO A 275 10.77 2.20 9.26
CA PRO A 275 9.57 2.18 10.10
C PRO A 275 9.94 2.03 11.58
N ALA A 276 9.02 2.43 12.47
CA ALA A 276 9.09 2.07 13.87
C ALA A 276 9.03 0.54 14.06
N GLN A 277 9.73 0.03 15.08
CA GLN A 277 9.60 -1.36 15.50
C GLN A 277 8.38 -1.52 16.40
N GLY A 278 7.23 -1.79 15.79
CA GLY A 278 5.94 -1.84 16.48
C GLY A 278 5.42 -0.45 16.88
N MET A 279 4.52 -0.42 17.85
CA MET A 279 3.93 0.82 18.37
C MET A 279 4.97 1.61 19.16
N SER A 280 5.25 2.85 18.77
CA SER A 280 6.25 3.68 19.47
C SER A 280 5.76 4.22 20.81
N GLY A 281 4.44 4.44 20.94
CA GLY A 281 3.83 5.12 22.08
C GLY A 281 4.13 6.62 22.14
N VAL A 282 4.72 7.19 21.08
CA VAL A 282 5.07 8.61 21.01
C VAL A 282 3.82 9.41 20.69
N VAL A 283 3.59 10.50 21.45
CA VAL A 283 2.42 11.36 21.29
C VAL A 283 2.82 12.63 20.54
N ALA A 284 2.14 12.91 19.43
CA ALA A 284 2.21 14.17 18.71
C ALA A 284 1.14 15.14 19.22
N LEU A 285 1.39 16.45 19.07
CA LEU A 285 0.47 17.52 19.48
C LEU A 285 0.10 18.39 18.27
N GLY A 286 -1.18 18.77 18.19
CA GLY A 286 -1.67 19.66 17.14
C GLY A 286 -1.30 21.12 17.39
N ALA A 287 -0.61 21.72 16.43
CA ALA A 287 -0.24 23.14 16.47
C ALA A 287 -1.30 24.07 15.83
N PHE A 288 -2.17 23.54 14.97
CA PHE A 288 -3.08 24.33 14.12
C PHE A 288 -4.42 23.61 13.94
N GLU A 289 -5.48 24.34 13.58
CA GLU A 289 -6.57 23.80 12.73
C GLU A 289 -6.11 23.73 11.27
N LEU A 290 -6.56 22.71 10.53
CA LEU A 290 -6.44 22.65 9.06
C LEU A 290 -7.80 22.98 8.48
N LEU A 291 -7.86 24.04 7.69
CA LEU A 291 -9.07 24.51 7.06
C LEU A 291 -8.89 24.58 5.54
N ALA A 292 -9.94 24.22 4.83
CA ALA A 292 -10.11 24.51 3.43
C ALA A 292 -10.29 26.04 3.21
N PRO A 293 -10.15 26.53 1.96
CA PRO A 293 -10.27 27.96 1.66
C PRO A 293 -11.64 28.56 2.02
N ASP A 294 -12.70 27.78 1.96
CA ASP A 294 -14.06 28.17 2.35
C ASP A 294 -14.31 28.11 3.88
N GLY A 295 -13.31 27.67 4.66
CA GLY A 295 -13.38 27.52 6.11
C GLY A 295 -13.86 26.15 6.58
N GLU A 296 -14.19 25.21 5.69
CA GLU A 296 -14.50 23.84 6.09
C GLU A 296 -13.29 23.16 6.73
N ARG A 297 -13.55 22.30 7.72
CA ARG A 297 -12.48 21.59 8.43
C ARG A 297 -11.93 20.45 7.58
N ILE A 298 -10.61 20.43 7.42
CA ILE A 298 -9.89 19.27 6.89
C ILE A 298 -9.59 18.35 8.08
N TRP A 299 -10.24 17.19 8.09
CA TRP A 299 -10.15 16.24 9.20
C TRP A 299 -8.83 15.46 9.19
N ASN A 300 -8.36 15.11 10.39
CA ASN A 300 -7.09 14.41 10.55
C ASN A 300 -7.12 12.99 9.96
N GLU A 301 -8.28 12.35 9.97
CA GLU A 301 -8.54 11.02 9.40
C GLU A 301 -8.56 11.01 7.87
N GLY A 302 -8.62 12.19 7.25
CA GLY A 302 -8.52 12.38 5.81
C GLY A 302 -7.08 12.39 5.29
N LEU A 303 -6.95 12.80 4.04
CA LEU A 303 -5.71 12.82 3.28
C LEU A 303 -5.30 14.25 2.90
N PRO A 304 -4.01 14.49 2.62
CA PRO A 304 -3.59 15.70 1.93
C PRO A 304 -4.26 15.89 0.56
N ASP A 305 -4.71 14.80 -0.08
CA ASP A 305 -5.49 14.85 -1.33
C ASP A 305 -6.86 15.53 -1.16
N ASP A 306 -7.38 15.63 0.06
CA ASP A 306 -8.66 16.30 0.34
C ASP A 306 -8.51 17.84 0.35
N ILE A 307 -7.27 18.37 0.35
CA ILE A 307 -7.01 19.81 0.34
C ILE A 307 -7.42 20.39 -1.03
N PRO A 308 -8.37 21.34 -1.12
CA PRO A 308 -8.84 21.84 -2.40
C PRO A 308 -7.74 22.49 -3.25
N VAL A 309 -7.81 22.27 -4.56
CA VAL A 309 -6.97 22.96 -5.55
C VAL A 309 -7.64 24.27 -5.96
N VAL A 310 -6.97 25.40 -5.72
CA VAL A 310 -7.40 26.75 -6.10
C VAL A 310 -6.35 27.37 -7.00
N ASP A 311 -6.77 27.83 -8.18
CA ASP A 311 -5.88 28.37 -9.21
C ASP A 311 -4.67 27.47 -9.52
N GLY A 312 -4.94 26.16 -9.59
CA GLY A 312 -3.94 25.14 -9.94
C GLY A 312 -2.98 24.75 -8.82
N ARG A 313 -3.15 25.23 -7.59
CA ARG A 313 -2.35 24.82 -6.42
C ARG A 313 -3.24 24.42 -5.25
N ARG A 314 -2.82 23.46 -4.45
CA ARG A 314 -3.52 23.16 -3.18
C ARG A 314 -3.40 24.33 -2.24
N LEU A 315 -4.52 24.74 -1.66
CA LEU A 315 -4.59 25.87 -0.75
C LEU A 315 -5.09 25.42 0.62
N LEU A 316 -4.22 25.51 1.62
CA LEU A 316 -4.48 25.14 3.00
C LEU A 316 -4.43 26.38 3.89
N VAL A 317 -5.43 26.54 4.75
CA VAL A 317 -5.48 27.58 5.76
C VAL A 317 -5.21 26.96 7.14
N LEU A 318 -4.25 27.54 7.86
CA LEU A 318 -3.93 27.23 9.23
C LEU A 318 -4.54 28.29 10.15
N ASP A 319 -5.18 27.84 11.22
CA ASP A 319 -5.76 28.70 12.25
C ASP A 319 -5.43 28.23 13.66
N GLU A 320 -5.77 29.03 14.66
CA GLU A 320 -5.62 28.68 16.07
C GLU A 320 -6.41 27.39 16.40
N PRO A 321 -5.80 26.42 17.12
CA PRO A 321 -6.50 25.22 17.53
C PRO A 321 -7.67 25.57 18.46
N VAL A 322 -8.87 25.08 18.14
CA VAL A 322 -10.08 25.34 18.96
C VAL A 322 -9.96 24.68 20.33
N TYR A 323 -9.22 23.57 20.41
CA TYR A 323 -8.89 22.85 21.62
C TYR A 323 -7.56 22.08 21.44
N PRO A 324 -6.85 21.74 22.53
CA PRO A 324 -5.64 20.92 22.46
C PRO A 324 -5.95 19.54 21.85
N ARG A 325 -5.19 19.14 20.83
CA ARG A 325 -5.29 17.83 20.17
C ARG A 325 -3.99 17.07 20.29
N SER A 326 -4.10 15.75 20.40
CA SER A 326 -2.96 14.83 20.39
C SER A 326 -3.32 13.53 19.69
N TRP A 327 -2.31 12.82 19.20
CA TRP A 327 -2.46 11.53 18.51
C TRP A 327 -1.19 10.68 18.65
N ASN A 328 -1.27 9.41 18.25
CA ASN A 328 -0.09 8.58 18.10
C ASN A 328 0.74 9.10 16.91
N ALA A 329 2.03 9.37 17.12
CA ALA A 329 2.94 9.86 16.09
C ALA A 329 3.36 8.79 15.06
N ASP A 330 3.00 7.53 15.28
CA ASP A 330 3.19 6.45 14.31
C ASP A 330 2.42 6.75 13.02
N ARG A 331 3.03 6.41 11.88
CA ARG A 331 2.41 6.61 10.56
C ARG A 331 1.30 5.60 10.31
N PHE A 332 0.23 6.05 9.64
CA PHE A 332 -0.79 5.16 9.08
C PHE A 332 -0.19 4.11 8.13
N PHE A 333 0.75 4.53 7.28
CA PHE A 333 1.56 3.62 6.47
C PHE A 333 3.00 3.58 7.00
N PRO A 334 3.40 2.51 7.73
CA PRO A 334 4.70 2.45 8.37
C PRO A 334 5.88 2.60 7.41
N HIS A 335 5.74 2.18 6.15
CA HIS A 335 6.82 2.25 5.15
C HIS A 335 6.81 3.51 4.28
N LEU A 336 5.86 4.42 4.50
CA LEU A 336 5.70 5.63 3.69
C LEU A 336 6.32 6.84 4.40
N ALA A 337 7.56 7.15 4.04
CA ALA A 337 8.24 8.33 4.56
C ALA A 337 7.63 9.63 4.01
N GLY A 338 7.18 10.49 4.94
CA GLY A 338 6.62 11.79 4.62
C GLY A 338 7.66 12.89 4.62
N SER A 339 7.39 13.93 3.83
CA SER A 339 8.20 15.13 3.73
C SER A 339 7.31 16.36 3.62
N ALA A 340 7.76 17.45 4.25
CA ALA A 340 7.26 18.80 4.02
C ALA A 340 8.47 19.73 4.02
N GLU A 341 8.72 20.39 2.89
CA GLU A 341 9.87 21.27 2.72
C GLU A 341 9.37 22.70 2.47
N LEU A 342 9.83 23.65 3.27
CA LEU A 342 9.57 25.06 2.99
C LEU A 342 10.40 25.49 1.78
N ILE A 343 9.71 25.83 0.69
CA ILE A 343 10.35 26.36 -0.52
C ILE A 343 10.64 27.85 -0.36
N ARG A 344 9.65 28.60 0.13
CA ARG A 344 9.81 30.03 0.44
C ARG A 344 8.68 30.56 1.31
N VAL A 345 8.96 31.67 1.98
CA VAL A 345 7.93 32.54 2.55
C VAL A 345 7.37 33.40 1.42
N LEU A 346 6.04 33.49 1.34
CA LEU A 346 5.39 34.33 0.33
C LEU A 346 5.53 35.82 0.71
N PRO A 347 5.80 36.72 -0.26
CA PRO A 347 5.70 38.16 -0.07
C PRO A 347 4.28 38.59 0.36
N ASP A 348 4.16 39.76 1.00
CA ASP A 348 2.89 40.24 1.56
C ASP A 348 1.79 40.49 0.50
N ASP A 349 2.15 40.94 -0.69
CA ASP A 349 1.24 41.14 -1.82
C ASP A 349 0.74 39.81 -2.39
N GLU A 350 1.63 38.84 -2.58
CA GLU A 350 1.24 37.49 -3.00
C GLU A 350 0.36 36.81 -1.92
N THR A 351 0.74 36.94 -0.66
CA THR A 351 -0.01 36.41 0.48
C THR A 351 -1.43 36.99 0.52
N ARG A 352 -1.58 38.31 0.38
CA ARG A 352 -2.90 38.97 0.29
C ARG A 352 -3.72 38.47 -0.89
N THR A 353 -3.08 38.21 -2.02
CA THR A 353 -3.75 37.65 -3.21
C THR A 353 -4.30 36.24 -2.91
N TRP A 354 -3.56 35.42 -2.16
CA TRP A 354 -4.06 34.10 -1.74
C TRP A 354 -5.16 34.19 -0.68
N PHE A 355 -5.06 35.07 0.31
CA PHE A 355 -6.14 35.31 1.27
C PHE A 355 -7.42 35.85 0.60
N ALA A 356 -7.33 36.57 -0.50
CA ALA A 356 -8.52 37.00 -1.25
C ALA A 356 -9.32 35.84 -1.87
N ARG A 357 -8.77 34.62 -1.86
CA ARG A 357 -9.43 33.38 -2.31
C ARG A 357 -10.03 32.57 -1.16
N THR A 358 -9.94 33.07 0.07
CA THR A 358 -10.48 32.42 1.26
C THR A 358 -11.70 33.18 1.79
N ALA A 359 -12.62 32.48 2.45
CA ALA A 359 -13.82 33.06 3.07
C ALA A 359 -13.54 33.87 4.35
#